data_AF-B1N2Y3-F1
#
_entry.id   AF-B1N2Y3-F1
#
_cell.length_a   1.000
_cell.length_b   1.000
_cell.length_c   1.000
_cell.angle_alpha   90.00
_cell.angle_beta   90.00
_cell.angle_gamma   90.00
#
_symmetry.space_group_name_H-M   'P 1'
#
loop_
_entity.id
_entity.type
_entity.pdbx_description
1 polymer ?
#
loop_
_entity_poly.entity_id
_entity_poly.type
_entity_poly.pdbx_seq_one_letter_code
_entity_poly.pdbx_strand_id
1 'polypeptide(L)' 'MARNIGCVMFNENDIANGFGTTACSSVEYSRISATGIVCYNQGELGEYLREEDTMMVQN' A
#
# COMPACT_ATOMS: atom_id res chain seq x y z
N MET A 1 -6.88 15.67 -2.37
CA MET A 1 -7.31 14.30 -2.02
C MET A 1 -7.97 14.32 -0.65
N ALA A 2 -9.09 13.63 -0.49
CA ALA A 2 -9.82 13.49 0.78
C ALA A 2 -9.46 12.16 1.47
N ARG A 3 -9.92 11.96 2.72
CA ARG A 3 -9.83 10.66 3.43
C ARG A 3 -10.78 9.63 2.81
N ASN A 4 -10.47 8.35 3.01
CA ASN A 4 -11.29 7.21 2.58
C ASN A 4 -11.50 7.12 1.07
N ILE A 5 -10.55 7.62 0.27
CA ILE A 5 -10.58 7.55 -1.18
C ILE A 5 -9.67 6.41 -1.63
N GLY A 6 -10.18 5.57 -2.54
CA GLY A 6 -9.38 4.51 -3.15
C GLY A 6 -8.21 5.08 -3.95
N CYS A 7 -7.05 4.43 -3.86
CA CYS A 7 -5.84 4.81 -4.58
C CYS A 7 -5.07 3.61 -5.11
N VAL A 8 -4.23 3.88 -6.12
CA VAL A 8 -3.22 2.95 -6.63
C VAL A 8 -1.88 3.37 -6.06
N MET A 9 -1.13 2.41 -5.53
CA MET A 9 0.20 2.61 -4.99
C MET A 9 1.23 2.35 -6.09
N PHE A 10 2.23 3.22 -6.17
CA PHE A 10 3.36 3.12 -7.10
C PHE A 10 4.67 3.13 -6.31
N ASN A 11 5.68 2.45 -6.83
CA ASN A 11 7.05 2.64 -6.39
C ASN A 11 7.72 3.81 -7.14
N GLU A 12 8.98 4.09 -6.82
CA GLU A 12 9.77 5.19 -7.41
C GLU A 12 10.08 5.01 -8.91
N ASN A 13 9.83 3.82 -9.47
CA ASN A 13 10.03 3.49 -10.89
C ASN A 13 8.70 3.49 -11.67
N ASP A 14 7.65 4.13 -11.14
CA ASP A 14 6.30 4.17 -11.72
C ASP A 14 5.67 2.78 -11.93
N ILE A 15 6.07 1.78 -11.14
CA ILE A 15 5.45 0.45 -11.16
C ILE A 15 4.32 0.44 -10.14
N ALA A 16 3.09 0.20 -10.63
CA ALA A 16 1.94 -0.03 -9.77
C ALA A 16 2.13 -1.32 -8.98
N ASN A 17 2.06 -1.24 -7.64
CA ASN A 17 2.36 -2.37 -6.75
C ASN A 17 1.18 -2.77 -5.85
N GLY A 18 0.10 -2.00 -5.80
CA GLY A 18 -1.07 -2.36 -5.02
C GLY A 18 -2.17 -1.33 -5.01
N PHE A 19 -3.20 -1.62 -4.22
CA PHE A 19 -4.36 -0.77 -3.96
C PHE A 19 -4.41 -0.40 -2.49
N GLY A 20 -4.92 0.81 -2.23
CA GLY A 20 -5.10 1.30 -0.87
C GLY A 20 -6.24 2.28 -0.74
N THR A 21 -6.41 2.76 0.49
CA THR A 21 -7.37 3.81 0.83
C THR A 21 -6.67 4.91 1.60
N THR A 22 -6.90 6.17 1.24
CA THR A 22 -6.25 7.31 1.91
C THR A 22 -6.59 7.38 3.39
N ALA A 23 -5.55 7.41 4.23
CA ALA A 23 -5.72 7.61 5.65
C ALA A 23 -5.87 9.09 6.00
N CYS A 24 -5.32 10.01 5.19
CA CYS A 24 -5.37 11.46 5.42
C CYS A 24 -5.69 12.23 4.12
N SER A 25 -6.09 13.50 4.27
CA SER A 25 -6.21 14.41 3.14
C SER A 25 -4.84 14.96 2.71
N SER A 26 -4.78 15.55 1.51
CA SER A 26 -3.53 16.17 1.00
C SER A 26 -3.01 17.30 1.90
N VAL A 27 -3.90 18.00 2.61
CA VAL A 27 -3.52 19.09 3.53
C VAL A 27 -2.94 18.53 4.83
N GLU A 28 -3.45 17.40 5.30
CA GLU A 28 -2.96 16.72 6.51
C GLU A 28 -1.64 15.97 6.26
N TYR A 29 -1.43 15.48 5.03
CA TYR A 29 -0.22 14.74 4.64
C TYR A 29 1.06 15.50 4.95
N SER A 30 1.12 16.82 4.68
CA SER A 30 2.32 17.63 4.93
C SER A 30 2.60 17.89 6.42
N ARG A 31 1.67 17.55 7.31
CA ARG A 31 1.74 17.80 8.75
C ARG A 31 1.92 16.53 9.57
N ILE A 32 1.96 15.37 8.91
CA ILE A 32 2.02 14.08 9.58
C ILE A 32 3.46 13.77 10.03
N SER A 33 3.61 13.05 11.15
CA SER A 33 4.90 12.48 11.57
C SER A 33 5.42 11.52 10.49
N ALA A 34 6.74 11.36 10.40
CA ALA A 34 7.38 10.38 9.52
C ALA A 34 6.88 8.93 9.74
N THR A 35 6.36 8.63 10.93
CA THR A 35 5.78 7.32 11.29
C THR A 35 4.25 7.24 11.11
N GLY A 36 3.61 8.32 10.66
CA GLY A 36 2.17 8.38 10.49
C GLY A 36 1.68 7.60 9.28
N ILE A 37 0.52 6.97 9.41
CA ILE A 37 -0.11 6.23 8.31
C ILE A 37 -0.78 7.22 7.35
N VAL A 38 -0.39 7.16 6.07
CA VAL A 38 -0.95 8.01 4.99
C VAL A 38 -1.87 7.25 4.05
N CYS A 39 -1.74 5.91 4.01
CA CYS A 39 -2.57 5.01 3.22
C CYS A 39 -2.73 3.68 3.95
N TYR A 40 -3.95 3.14 3.95
CA TYR A 40 -4.24 1.78 4.40
C TYR A 40 -4.07 0.81 3.22
N ASN A 41 -3.33 -0.29 3.42
CA ASN A 41 -3.19 -1.34 2.42
C ASN A 41 -4.54 -2.06 2.22
N GLN A 42 -4.93 -2.31 0.97
CA GLN A 42 -6.13 -3.10 0.62
C GLN A 42 -5.79 -4.34 -0.24
N GLY A 43 -4.58 -4.43 -0.76
CA GLY A 43 -4.09 -5.55 -1.56
C GLY A 43 -2.86 -5.15 -2.35
N GLU A 44 -1.86 -6.01 -2.44
CA GLU A 44 -0.58 -5.68 -3.08
C GLU A 44 0.07 -6.91 -3.76
N LEU A 45 0.96 -6.65 -4.73
CA LEU A 45 1.57 -7.70 -5.56
C LEU A 45 2.40 -8.69 -4.74
N GLY A 46 2.94 -8.27 -3.58
CA GLY A 46 3.66 -9.14 -2.66
C GLY A 46 2.82 -10.31 -2.13
N GLU A 47 1.50 -10.34 -2.31
CA GLU A 47 0.69 -11.54 -2.02
C GLU A 47 0.95 -12.68 -2.99
N TYR A 48 1.34 -12.37 -4.23
CA TYR A 48 1.57 -13.34 -5.32
C TYR A 48 3.05 -13.55 -5.64
N LEU A 49 3.91 -12.61 -5.25
CA LEU A 49 5.36 -12.66 -5.50
C LEU A 49 6.16 -13.32 -4.35
N ARG A 50 5.47 -13.83 -3.31
CA ARG A 50 6.13 -14.64 -2.28
C ARG A 50 6.62 -15.94 -2.91
N GLU A 51 7.83 -16.35 -2.56
CA GLU A 51 8.39 -17.64 -2.99
C GLU A 51 7.47 -18.78 -2.55
N GLU A 52 6.70 -19.33 -3.49
CA GLU A 52 5.79 -20.47 -3.24
C GLU A 52 6.51 -21.67 -2.61
N ASP A 53 7.81 -21.84 -2.87
CA ASP A 53 8.67 -22.88 -2.31
C ASP A 53 8.74 -22.86 -0.78
N THR A 54 8.57 -21.69 -0.13
CA THR A 54 8.53 -21.58 1.34
C THR A 54 7.12 -21.58 1.92
N MET A 55 6.10 -21.41 1.07
CA MET A 55 4.70 -21.27 1.49
C MET A 55 3.89 -22.56 1.34
N MET A 56 4.33 -23.51 0.51
CA MET A 56 3.69 -24.81 0.36
C MET A 56 4.58 -25.94 0.91
N VAL A 57 4.64 -26.08 2.23
CA VAL A 57 4.85 -27.43 2.81
C VAL A 57 3.55 -28.18 2.59
N GLN A 58 3.38 -28.74 1.37
CA GLN A 58 2.39 -29.77 1.12
C GLN A 58 2.84 -31.03 1.87
N ASN A 59 1.91 -31.58 2.66
CA ASN A 59 2.05 -32.79 3.48
C ASN A 59 2.77 -33.94 2.78
#